data_AF-A0A7C3HB26-F1
#
_entry.id   AF-A0A7C3HB26-F1
#
_cell.length_a   1.000
_cell.length_b   1.000
_cell.length_c   1.000
_cell.angle_alpha   90.00
_cell.angle_beta   90.00
_cell.angle_gamma   90.00
#
_symmetry.space_group_name_H-M   'P 1'
#
loop_
_entity.id
_entity.type
_entity.pdbx_description
1 polymer ?
#
loop_
_entity_poly.entity_id
_entity_poly.type
_entity_poly.pdbx_seq_one_letter_code
_entity_poly.pdbx_strand_id
1 'polypeptide(L)'
;MTYIDIQSRSTRITRLIVSIAMSVLLVACGGGVTGDANNFVVVEDQTLVNLQEITIASAKLERTLCVVIYDSSILFPNKKGMDVIGEKTLEAGEYSDIKVALFRESHNNESMFVELHEGACASDSDVTQTADSIVTQGAISAVRFIAGYSTEPFVAAEEQTVNIRNEIIVKKIVSNGSAWVVLHRYDADAENGLGEIVNFQPSVTEGHHSNVAIGLERPLTAKDDFVVTLYANVVELSREEDRFDQANDALIPGAISAPFTVFPAP
;
A
#
# COMPACT_ATOMS: atom_id res chain seq x y z
N MET A 1 44.44 17.83 41.50
CA MET A 1 43.76 18.23 40.25
C MET A 1 43.49 16.94 39.51
N THR A 2 42.31 16.38 39.76
CA THR A 2 42.05 14.95 39.64
C THR A 2 41.19 14.71 38.41
N TYR A 3 41.74 13.92 37.48
CA TYR A 3 41.08 13.46 36.26
C TYR A 3 39.93 12.51 36.64
N ILE A 4 38.72 12.76 36.13
CA ILE A 4 37.60 11.82 36.21
C ILE A 4 37.28 11.38 34.77
N ASP A 5 37.57 10.12 34.53
CA ASP A 5 37.24 9.33 33.34
C ASP A 5 35.74 8.97 33.39
N ILE A 6 34.97 9.30 32.34
CA ILE A 6 33.56 8.93 32.20
C ILE A 6 33.46 7.84 31.14
N GLN A 7 33.46 6.60 31.63
CA GLN A 7 33.18 5.40 30.86
C GLN A 7 31.76 5.39 30.31
N SER A 8 31.70 5.26 28.99
CA SER A 8 30.59 4.82 28.15
C SER A 8 29.72 3.73 28.79
N ARG A 9 28.43 4.01 28.98
CA ARG A 9 27.40 3.00 29.25
C ARG A 9 26.54 2.78 28.02
N SER A 10 26.79 1.64 27.38
CA SER A 10 25.94 0.97 26.41
C SER A 10 24.51 0.77 26.96
N THR A 11 23.55 1.49 26.40
CA THR A 11 22.11 1.25 26.59
C THR A 11 21.67 0.14 25.65
N ARG A 12 21.57 -1.09 26.18
CA ARG A 12 20.84 -2.18 25.55
C ARG A 12 19.34 -1.87 25.62
N ILE A 13 18.73 -1.57 24.48
CA ILE A 13 17.27 -1.47 24.34
C ILE A 13 16.73 -2.90 24.30
N THR A 14 16.27 -3.39 25.43
CA THR A 14 15.53 -4.65 25.54
C THR A 14 14.15 -4.45 24.90
N ARG A 15 13.89 -5.08 23.75
CA ARG A 15 12.55 -5.14 23.14
C ARG A 15 11.61 -5.86 24.11
N LEU A 16 10.69 -5.11 24.70
CA LEU A 16 9.57 -5.65 25.47
C LEU A 16 8.48 -6.05 24.47
N ILE A 17 8.39 -7.35 24.16
CA ILE A 17 7.24 -7.90 23.43
C ILE A 17 6.09 -7.99 24.45
N VAL A 18 5.18 -7.02 24.41
CA VAL A 18 3.92 -7.09 25.16
C VAL A 18 2.97 -7.94 24.32
N SER A 19 2.86 -9.23 24.63
CA SER A 19 1.75 -10.06 24.15
C SER A 19 0.48 -9.61 24.87
N ILE A 20 -0.27 -8.69 24.27
CA ILE A 20 -1.63 -8.38 24.70
C ILE A 20 -2.49 -9.57 24.26
N ALA A 21 -2.79 -10.47 25.20
CA ALA A 21 -3.87 -11.42 25.03
C ALA A 21 -5.17 -10.60 24.96
N MET A 22 -5.66 -10.37 23.75
CA MET A 22 -6.91 -9.68 23.49
C MET A 22 -8.05 -10.63 23.87
N SER A 23 -8.51 -10.51 25.11
CA SER A 23 -9.71 -11.20 25.59
C SER A 23 -10.91 -10.68 24.81
N VAL A 24 -11.41 -11.47 23.86
CA VAL A 24 -12.68 -11.24 23.17
C VAL A 24 -13.79 -11.32 24.21
N LEU A 25 -14.33 -10.18 24.63
CA LEU A 25 -15.56 -10.13 25.43
C LEU A 25 -16.76 -10.36 24.50
N LEU A 26 -17.27 -11.60 24.48
CA LEU A 26 -18.58 -11.91 23.93
C LEU A 26 -19.66 -11.44 24.90
N VAL A 27 -20.26 -10.29 24.64
CA VAL A 27 -21.53 -9.89 25.28
C VAL A 27 -22.66 -10.55 24.51
N ALA A 28 -23.11 -11.72 24.98
CA ALA A 28 -24.32 -12.37 24.49
C ALA A 28 -25.53 -11.85 25.28
N CYS A 29 -26.38 -11.06 24.63
CA CYS A 29 -27.75 -10.80 25.08
C CYS A 29 -28.71 -11.50 24.12
N GLY A 30 -29.70 -12.19 24.68
CA GLY A 30 -30.43 -13.28 24.03
C GLY A 30 -31.23 -12.92 22.77
N GLY A 31 -31.20 -13.85 21.83
CA GLY A 31 -31.97 -13.88 20.59
C GLY A 31 -31.29 -14.87 19.65
N GLY A 32 -31.79 -16.10 19.54
CA GLY A 32 -31.20 -17.15 18.73
C GLY A 32 -31.26 -16.79 17.24
N VAL A 33 -30.22 -16.13 16.74
CA VAL A 33 -29.93 -16.02 15.31
C VAL A 33 -29.14 -17.28 14.90
N THR A 34 -29.81 -18.16 14.16
CA THR A 34 -29.20 -19.34 13.55
C THR A 34 -28.29 -18.89 12.40
N GLY A 35 -27.07 -18.47 12.72
CA GLY A 35 -26.04 -18.33 11.69
C GLY A 35 -25.33 -19.64 11.40
N ASP A 36 -24.68 -19.67 10.25
CA ASP A 36 -23.88 -20.80 9.79
C ASP A 36 -22.53 -20.77 10.55
N ALA A 37 -22.48 -21.46 11.69
CA ALA A 37 -21.29 -21.50 12.54
C ALA A 37 -20.10 -22.23 11.89
N ASN A 38 -20.33 -22.94 10.77
CA ASN A 38 -19.30 -23.74 10.12
C ASN A 38 -18.61 -22.98 8.98
N ASN A 39 -19.22 -21.89 8.50
CA ASN A 39 -18.64 -21.01 7.48
C ASN A 39 -18.18 -19.71 8.14
N PHE A 40 -16.89 -19.42 8.06
CA PHE A 40 -16.34 -18.21 8.65
C PHE A 40 -15.16 -17.63 7.90
N VAL A 41 -14.94 -16.33 8.13
CA VAL A 41 -13.76 -15.57 7.73
C VAL A 41 -13.19 -14.85 8.93
N VAL A 42 -11.86 -14.77 8.99
CA VAL A 42 -11.14 -13.95 9.96
C VAL A 42 -10.25 -13.01 9.17
N VAL A 43 -10.40 -11.72 9.43
CA VAL A 43 -9.56 -10.66 8.90
C VAL A 43 -9.12 -9.79 10.07
N GLU A 44 -7.88 -9.32 10.00
CA GLU A 44 -7.29 -8.43 10.99
C GLU A 44 -7.02 -7.06 10.35
N ASP A 45 -6.75 -6.05 11.18
CA ASP A 45 -6.21 -4.78 10.70
C ASP A 45 -4.84 -5.01 10.05
N GLN A 46 -4.55 -4.31 8.95
CA GLN A 46 -3.38 -4.61 8.11
C GLN A 46 -2.58 -3.36 7.78
N THR A 47 -1.26 -3.52 7.77
CA THR A 47 -0.36 -2.58 7.09
C THR A 47 -0.07 -3.13 5.69
N LEU A 48 -0.67 -2.50 4.68
CA LEU A 48 -0.56 -2.87 3.29
C LEU A 48 0.81 -2.53 2.74
N VAL A 49 1.37 -3.49 2.00
CA VAL A 49 2.56 -3.31 1.15
C VAL A 49 2.16 -3.20 -0.32
N ASN A 50 1.06 -3.85 -0.70
CA ASN A 50 0.38 -3.72 -1.97
C ASN A 50 -1.01 -3.11 -1.70
N LEU A 51 -1.29 -1.95 -2.27
CA LEU A 51 -2.53 -1.22 -2.02
C LEU A 51 -3.74 -1.85 -2.72
N GLN A 52 -3.54 -2.80 -3.65
CA GLN A 52 -4.61 -3.48 -4.38
C GLN A 52 -4.83 -4.92 -3.89
N GLU A 53 -4.36 -5.27 -2.69
CA GLU A 53 -4.51 -6.62 -2.15
C GLU A 53 -4.78 -6.59 -0.65
N ILE A 54 -5.82 -7.30 -0.21
CA ILE A 54 -6.12 -7.56 1.19
C ILE A 54 -5.83 -9.03 1.49
N THR A 55 -5.30 -9.31 2.69
CA THR A 55 -5.08 -10.68 3.16
C THR A 55 -6.16 -11.08 4.15
N ILE A 56 -6.95 -12.11 3.83
CA ILE A 56 -7.85 -12.72 4.82
C ILE A 56 -7.03 -13.74 5.60
N ALA A 57 -6.93 -13.54 6.91
CA ALA A 57 -6.06 -14.34 7.78
C ALA A 57 -6.44 -15.83 7.73
N SER A 58 -7.74 -16.13 7.79
CA SER A 58 -8.23 -17.48 7.57
C SER A 58 -9.68 -17.52 7.09
N ALA A 59 -10.05 -18.61 6.44
CA ALA A 59 -11.44 -18.94 6.17
C ALA A 59 -11.67 -20.44 6.30
N LYS A 60 -12.86 -20.82 6.75
CA LYS A 60 -13.35 -22.20 6.70
C LYS A 60 -14.70 -22.18 6.02
N LEU A 61 -14.85 -22.99 4.97
CA LEU A 61 -16.03 -23.02 4.13
C LEU A 61 -16.48 -24.47 3.93
N GLU A 62 -17.76 -24.77 4.13
CA GLU A 62 -18.35 -26.09 3.88
C GLU A 62 -18.86 -26.24 2.44
N ARG A 63 -18.91 -25.13 1.70
CA ARG A 63 -19.36 -25.04 0.31
C ARG A 63 -18.64 -23.89 -0.40
N THR A 64 -18.83 -23.81 -1.71
CA THR A 64 -18.30 -22.72 -2.51
C THR A 64 -18.97 -21.41 -2.10
N LEU A 65 -18.18 -20.44 -1.64
CA LEU A 65 -18.64 -19.14 -1.18
C LEU A 65 -17.74 -18.04 -1.76
N CYS A 66 -18.29 -16.84 -1.85
CA CYS A 66 -17.54 -15.65 -2.24
C CYS A 66 -17.15 -14.84 -1.00
N VAL A 67 -15.87 -14.56 -0.85
CA VAL A 67 -15.38 -13.56 0.11
C VAL A 67 -15.47 -12.21 -0.56
N VAL A 68 -16.25 -11.30 0.01
CA VAL A 68 -16.50 -9.98 -0.56
C VAL A 68 -15.99 -8.90 0.38
N ILE A 69 -15.24 -7.94 -0.16
CA ILE A 69 -14.71 -6.78 0.55
C ILE A 69 -15.49 -5.55 0.14
N TYR A 70 -16.01 -4.84 1.13
CA TYR A 70 -16.78 -3.62 0.96
C TYR A 70 -16.06 -2.42 1.54
N ASP A 71 -16.23 -1.28 0.89
CA ASP A 71 -15.92 0.01 1.50
C ASP A 71 -16.88 0.27 2.68
N SER A 72 -16.33 0.64 3.84
CA SER A 72 -17.12 0.99 5.03
C SER A 72 -17.50 2.47 5.12
N SER A 73 -17.13 3.29 4.13
CA SER A 73 -17.50 4.71 4.03
C SER A 73 -19.01 4.94 4.12
N ILE A 74 -19.81 3.86 3.98
CA ILE A 74 -21.25 3.84 4.17
C ILE A 74 -21.63 2.86 5.29
N LEU A 75 -21.62 3.34 6.55
CA LEU A 75 -22.07 2.58 7.71
C LEU A 75 -23.58 2.30 7.67
N PHE A 76 -24.00 1.09 7.31
CA PHE A 76 -25.35 0.61 7.67
C PHE A 76 -25.29 -0.84 8.17
N PRO A 77 -25.66 -1.10 9.45
CA PRO A 77 -25.54 -2.43 10.06
C PRO A 77 -26.42 -3.53 9.43
N ASN A 78 -27.29 -3.19 8.47
CA ASN A 78 -28.27 -4.10 7.88
C ASN A 78 -28.39 -4.01 6.35
N LYS A 79 -27.38 -3.48 5.64
CA LYS A 79 -27.36 -3.46 4.17
C LYS A 79 -26.09 -4.14 3.67
N LYS A 80 -26.23 -4.93 2.60
CA LYS A 80 -25.13 -5.30 1.70
C LYS A 80 -24.28 -4.04 1.50
N GLY A 81 -22.96 -4.13 1.70
CA GLY A 81 -22.09 -3.01 1.36
C GLY A 81 -22.40 -2.60 -0.08
N MET A 82 -22.60 -1.30 -0.33
CA MET A 82 -23.06 -0.88 -1.66
C MET A 82 -21.92 -0.77 -2.66
N ASP A 83 -20.67 -0.74 -2.18
CA ASP A 83 -19.48 -0.62 -3.02
C ASP A 83 -18.55 -1.81 -2.75
N VAL A 84 -18.65 -2.82 -3.61
CA VAL A 84 -17.73 -3.96 -3.61
C VAL A 84 -16.39 -3.44 -4.13
N ILE A 85 -15.36 -3.53 -3.31
CA ILE A 85 -14.01 -3.08 -3.66
C ILE A 85 -13.06 -4.25 -3.87
N GLY A 86 -13.50 -5.49 -3.66
CA GLY A 86 -12.77 -6.70 -4.03
C GLY A 86 -13.59 -7.94 -3.71
N GLU A 87 -13.33 -9.03 -4.42
CA GLU A 87 -14.00 -10.30 -4.14
C GLU A 87 -13.17 -11.50 -4.59
N LYS A 88 -13.46 -12.66 -4.01
CA LYS A 88 -12.83 -13.91 -4.37
C LYS A 88 -13.72 -15.10 -4.07
N THR A 89 -14.02 -15.90 -5.09
CA THR A 89 -14.67 -17.20 -4.91
C THR A 89 -13.67 -18.21 -4.33
N LEU A 90 -14.10 -18.95 -3.33
CA LEU A 90 -13.37 -20.03 -2.70
C LEU A 90 -14.27 -21.27 -2.64
N GLU A 91 -13.71 -22.42 -3.01
CA GLU A 91 -14.37 -23.71 -2.86
C GLU A 91 -14.43 -24.12 -1.38
N ALA A 92 -15.21 -25.16 -1.06
CA ALA A 92 -15.22 -25.75 0.28
C ALA A 92 -13.79 -26.14 0.73
N GLY A 93 -13.42 -25.78 1.95
CA GLY A 93 -12.09 -26.04 2.49
C GLY A 93 -11.71 -25.17 3.69
N GLU A 94 -10.48 -25.36 4.17
CA GLU A 94 -9.83 -24.52 5.17
C GLU A 94 -8.65 -23.80 4.53
N TYR A 95 -8.57 -22.49 4.75
CA TYR A 95 -7.62 -21.61 4.09
C TYR A 95 -6.94 -20.69 5.11
N SER A 96 -5.69 -20.33 4.81
CA SER A 96 -4.95 -19.26 5.47
C SER A 96 -4.38 -18.30 4.43
N ASP A 97 -4.09 -17.07 4.84
CA ASP A 97 -3.37 -16.07 4.03
C ASP A 97 -3.99 -15.83 2.64
N ILE A 98 -5.33 -15.79 2.56
CA ILE A 98 -6.04 -15.66 1.29
C ILE A 98 -5.84 -14.24 0.76
N LYS A 99 -5.22 -14.13 -0.40
CA LYS A 99 -5.11 -12.86 -1.13
C LYS A 99 -6.36 -12.55 -1.92
N VAL A 100 -7.00 -11.43 -1.63
CA VAL A 100 -8.15 -10.88 -2.36
C VAL A 100 -7.70 -9.62 -3.07
N ALA A 101 -7.79 -9.62 -4.40
CA ALA A 101 -7.46 -8.44 -5.21
C ALA A 101 -8.57 -7.40 -5.05
N LEU A 102 -8.17 -6.14 -4.91
CA LEU A 102 -9.08 -5.01 -4.90
C LEU A 102 -9.26 -4.46 -6.32
N PHE A 103 -10.46 -3.95 -6.61
CA PHE A 103 -10.81 -3.29 -7.87
C PHE A 103 -10.25 -1.87 -7.97
N ARG A 104 -9.81 -1.31 -6.83
CA ARG A 104 -9.09 -0.04 -6.72
C ARG A 104 -8.04 -0.13 -5.62
N GLU A 105 -7.15 0.84 -5.57
CA GLU A 105 -6.23 0.99 -4.44
C GLU A 105 -7.01 1.31 -3.15
N SER A 106 -6.55 0.72 -2.05
CA SER A 106 -6.95 1.07 -0.70
C SER A 106 -6.43 2.46 -0.35
N HIS A 107 -7.25 3.25 0.34
CA HIS A 107 -6.82 4.49 0.97
C HIS A 107 -6.12 4.22 2.31
N ASN A 108 -5.35 5.19 2.80
CA ASN A 108 -4.66 5.04 4.07
C ASN A 108 -5.65 5.09 5.25
N ASN A 109 -5.53 4.14 6.17
CA ASN A 109 -6.45 3.94 7.30
C ASN A 109 -7.91 3.75 6.84
N GLU A 110 -8.09 3.14 5.67
CA GLU A 110 -9.41 2.81 5.13
C GLU A 110 -10.05 1.72 5.96
N SER A 111 -11.25 2.00 6.44
CA SER A 111 -12.08 1.02 7.13
C SER A 111 -12.84 0.22 6.07
N MET A 112 -12.89 -1.10 6.23
CA MET A 112 -13.51 -2.02 5.28
C MET A 112 -14.27 -3.11 6.03
N PHE A 113 -15.15 -3.81 5.31
CA PHE A 113 -15.84 -5.00 5.82
C PHE A 113 -15.58 -6.20 4.91
N VAL A 114 -15.50 -7.38 5.50
CA VAL A 114 -15.53 -8.66 4.79
C VAL A 114 -16.82 -9.38 5.11
N GLU A 115 -17.53 -9.81 4.07
CA GLU A 115 -18.73 -10.64 4.17
C GLU A 115 -18.54 -11.93 3.36
N LEU A 116 -19.26 -12.99 3.76
CA LEU A 116 -19.38 -14.21 2.97
C LEU A 116 -20.68 -14.20 2.20
N HIS A 117 -20.61 -14.54 0.93
CA HIS A 117 -21.76 -14.57 0.02
C HIS A 117 -21.92 -15.96 -0.59
N GLU A 118 -23.17 -16.39 -0.77
CA GLU A 118 -23.55 -17.62 -1.46
C GLU A 118 -24.26 -17.31 -2.79
N GLY A 119 -23.91 -18.07 -3.83
CA GLY A 119 -24.41 -17.89 -5.18
C GLY A 119 -23.49 -17.02 -6.02
N ALA A 120 -24.07 -16.10 -6.79
CA ALA A 120 -23.31 -15.07 -7.50
C ALA A 120 -22.47 -14.26 -6.51
N CYS A 121 -21.21 -13.98 -6.84
CA CYS A 121 -20.45 -12.97 -6.09
C CYS A 121 -21.17 -11.61 -6.18
N ALA A 122 -20.98 -10.75 -5.18
CA ALA A 122 -21.73 -9.51 -5.07
C ALA A 122 -21.56 -8.56 -6.28
N SER A 123 -20.44 -8.64 -7.01
CA SER A 123 -20.22 -7.86 -8.23
C SER A 123 -20.79 -8.51 -9.51
N ASP A 124 -21.17 -9.79 -9.46
CA ASP A 124 -21.64 -10.51 -10.61
C ASP A 124 -23.11 -10.16 -10.93
N SER A 125 -23.33 -9.73 -12.17
CA SER A 125 -24.65 -9.39 -12.70
C SER A 125 -25.24 -10.50 -13.57
N ASP A 126 -24.56 -11.66 -13.66
CA ASP A 126 -25.03 -12.79 -14.45
C ASP A 126 -26.28 -13.43 -13.82
N VAL A 127 -27.40 -13.22 -14.52
CA VAL A 127 -28.74 -13.75 -14.21
C VAL A 127 -28.84 -15.28 -14.25
N THR A 128 -27.78 -15.99 -14.63
CA THR A 128 -27.75 -17.46 -14.63
C THR A 128 -27.33 -18.08 -13.30
N GLN A 129 -26.78 -17.30 -12.36
CA GLN A 129 -26.38 -17.77 -11.03
C GLN A 129 -27.53 -17.66 -10.00
N THR A 130 -27.42 -18.42 -8.90
CA THR A 130 -28.37 -18.29 -7.78
C THR A 130 -28.25 -16.91 -7.14
N ALA A 131 -29.37 -16.36 -6.67
CA ALA A 131 -29.43 -15.02 -6.08
C ALA A 131 -28.42 -14.86 -4.93
N ASP A 132 -27.61 -13.80 -5.02
CA ASP A 132 -26.60 -13.43 -4.03
C ASP A 132 -27.22 -13.25 -2.64
N SER A 133 -26.76 -14.06 -1.68
CA SER A 133 -27.21 -14.08 -0.29
C SER A 133 -26.05 -14.02 0.69
N ILE A 134 -26.15 -13.20 1.74
CA ILE A 134 -25.13 -13.11 2.79
C ILE A 134 -25.19 -14.37 3.67
N VAL A 135 -24.05 -14.98 3.93
CA VAL A 135 -23.85 -16.08 4.88
C VAL A 135 -23.33 -15.50 6.20
N THR A 136 -24.11 -15.63 7.28
CA THR A 136 -23.71 -15.14 8.60
C THR A 136 -22.90 -16.18 9.36
N GLN A 137 -21.80 -15.74 9.97
CA GLN A 137 -21.02 -16.52 10.94
C GLN A 137 -21.66 -16.37 12.32
N GLY A 138 -22.61 -17.24 12.65
CA GLY A 138 -23.43 -17.06 13.86
C GLY A 138 -24.22 -15.74 13.81
N ALA A 139 -23.96 -14.84 14.76
CA ALA A 139 -24.61 -13.53 14.80
C ALA A 139 -23.90 -12.45 13.96
N ILE A 140 -22.75 -12.77 13.35
CA ILE A 140 -21.90 -11.82 12.63
C ILE A 140 -22.19 -11.95 11.13
N SER A 141 -22.67 -10.88 10.49
CA SER A 141 -22.83 -10.81 9.03
C SER A 141 -21.62 -10.24 8.31
N ALA A 142 -20.78 -9.46 9.03
CA ALA A 142 -19.64 -8.77 8.47
C ALA A 142 -18.52 -8.63 9.50
N VAL A 143 -17.27 -8.81 9.07
CA VAL A 143 -16.08 -8.57 9.90
C VAL A 143 -15.43 -7.27 9.47
N ARG A 144 -15.33 -6.30 10.38
CA ARG A 144 -14.68 -5.01 10.13
C ARG A 144 -13.17 -5.11 10.33
N PHE A 145 -12.41 -4.44 9.49
CA PHE A 145 -10.98 -4.23 9.67
C PHE A 145 -10.56 -2.85 9.12
N ILE A 146 -9.34 -2.43 9.45
CA ILE A 146 -8.71 -1.21 8.96
C ILE A 146 -7.48 -1.60 8.14
N ALA A 147 -7.42 -1.12 6.90
CA ALA A 147 -6.27 -1.20 6.04
C ALA A 147 -5.52 0.14 6.04
N GLY A 148 -4.26 0.13 6.48
CA GLY A 148 -3.38 1.30 6.45
C GLY A 148 -2.10 1.00 5.70
N TYR A 149 -1.33 2.02 5.36
CA TYR A 149 0.01 1.88 4.80
C TYR A 149 0.91 3.01 5.29
N SER A 150 2.22 2.81 5.21
CA SER A 150 3.16 3.89 5.53
C SER A 150 3.01 5.00 4.49
N THR A 151 2.79 6.23 4.95
CA THR A 151 2.88 7.44 4.14
C THR A 151 4.21 8.17 4.34
N GLU A 152 5.16 7.56 5.07
CA GLU A 152 6.50 8.13 5.20
C GLU A 152 7.16 8.20 3.81
N PRO A 153 7.53 9.40 3.32
CA PRO A 153 8.09 9.54 1.99
C PRO A 153 9.35 8.69 1.81
N PHE A 154 9.41 7.96 0.71
CA PHE A 154 10.47 6.98 0.47
C PHE A 154 10.71 6.82 -1.03
N VAL A 155 11.97 6.65 -1.43
CA VAL A 155 12.34 6.34 -2.81
C VAL A 155 13.37 5.22 -2.81
N ALA A 156 13.15 4.20 -3.63
CA ALA A 156 14.12 3.17 -3.92
C ALA A 156 14.30 2.99 -5.42
N ALA A 157 15.55 3.05 -5.84
CA ALA A 157 16.02 2.68 -7.17
C ALA A 157 17.19 1.70 -7.00
N GLU A 158 17.40 0.86 -8.00
CA GLU A 158 18.44 -0.17 -7.99
C GLU A 158 19.30 -0.05 -9.26
N GLU A 159 20.47 -0.67 -9.20
CA GLU A 159 21.37 -0.79 -10.34
C GLU A 159 20.63 -1.43 -11.52
N GLN A 160 20.78 -0.84 -12.70
CA GLN A 160 20.02 -1.28 -13.89
C GLN A 160 20.72 -0.90 -15.19
N THR A 161 20.25 -1.51 -16.29
CA THR A 161 20.58 -1.07 -17.65
C THR A 161 19.42 -0.22 -18.17
N VAL A 162 19.72 0.89 -18.84
CA VAL A 162 18.69 1.71 -19.49
C VAL A 162 17.85 0.84 -20.44
N ASN A 163 16.53 1.00 -20.38
CA ASN A 163 15.64 0.23 -21.24
C ASN A 163 15.70 0.68 -22.72
N ILE A 164 15.05 -0.06 -23.62
CA ILE A 164 15.01 0.27 -25.06
C ILE A 164 14.34 1.61 -25.39
N ARG A 165 13.64 2.22 -24.43
CA ARG A 165 12.97 3.53 -24.54
C ARG A 165 13.81 4.66 -23.97
N ASN A 166 15.05 4.38 -23.56
CA ASN A 166 15.93 5.33 -22.90
C ASN A 166 15.41 5.81 -21.54
N GLU A 167 14.79 4.92 -20.75
CA GLU A 167 14.23 5.23 -19.43
C GLU A 167 14.92 4.44 -18.32
N ILE A 168 14.98 5.06 -17.14
CA ILE A 168 15.36 4.47 -15.85
C ILE A 168 14.07 4.12 -15.09
N ILE A 169 14.04 2.96 -14.45
CA ILE A 169 12.91 2.50 -13.65
C ILE A 169 13.21 2.73 -12.16
N VAL A 170 12.40 3.56 -11.52
CA VAL A 170 12.36 3.71 -10.06
C VAL A 170 11.51 2.60 -9.49
N LYS A 171 12.13 1.72 -8.71
CA LYS A 171 11.50 0.50 -8.21
C LYS A 171 10.29 0.79 -7.32
N LYS A 172 10.45 1.72 -6.37
CA LYS A 172 9.41 2.07 -5.41
C LYS A 172 9.47 3.54 -5.02
N ILE A 173 8.31 4.17 -4.97
CA ILE A 173 8.09 5.50 -4.42
C ILE A 173 6.94 5.41 -3.41
N VAL A 174 7.10 6.05 -2.26
CA VAL A 174 6.02 6.36 -1.33
C VAL A 174 5.93 7.87 -1.24
N SER A 175 4.76 8.43 -1.53
CA SER A 175 4.49 9.86 -1.44
C SER A 175 3.33 10.11 -0.47
N ASN A 176 3.43 11.18 0.31
CA ASN A 176 2.38 11.67 1.21
C ASN A 176 1.53 12.78 0.58
N GLY A 177 1.67 13.02 -0.72
CA GLY A 177 0.98 14.06 -1.46
C GLY A 177 1.34 14.03 -2.94
N SER A 178 0.94 15.06 -3.69
CA SER A 178 1.42 15.24 -5.06
C SER A 178 2.91 15.57 -5.06
N ALA A 179 3.72 14.83 -5.80
CA ALA A 179 5.17 15.02 -5.82
C ALA A 179 5.78 14.79 -7.20
N TRP A 180 6.71 15.65 -7.59
CA TRP A 180 7.59 15.45 -8.74
C TRP A 180 8.62 14.37 -8.43
N VAL A 181 8.87 13.50 -9.41
CA VAL A 181 9.96 12.52 -9.35
C VAL A 181 11.12 13.07 -10.15
N VAL A 182 12.23 13.37 -9.48
CA VAL A 182 13.37 14.07 -10.08
C VAL A 182 14.61 13.18 -10.05
N LEU A 183 15.28 13.08 -11.19
CA LEU A 183 16.50 12.32 -11.38
C LEU A 183 17.70 13.28 -11.38
N HIS A 184 18.59 13.10 -10.43
CA HIS A 184 19.86 13.81 -10.35
C HIS A 184 21.01 12.89 -10.75
N ARG A 185 22.06 13.45 -11.35
CA ARG A 185 23.37 12.79 -11.30
C ARG A 185 23.84 12.75 -9.85
N TYR A 186 24.48 11.65 -9.47
CA TYR A 186 25.08 11.56 -8.15
C TYR A 186 26.34 12.43 -8.08
N ASP A 187 26.43 13.26 -7.05
CA ASP A 187 27.63 14.04 -6.73
C ASP A 187 27.97 13.85 -5.24
N ALA A 188 29.08 13.17 -4.96
CA ALA A 188 29.50 12.85 -3.60
C ALA A 188 29.86 14.09 -2.76
N ASP A 189 30.18 15.22 -3.39
CA ASP A 189 30.53 16.46 -2.71
C ASP A 189 29.31 17.38 -2.49
N ALA A 190 28.17 17.07 -3.11
CA ALA A 190 26.93 17.81 -2.96
C ALA A 190 26.11 17.39 -1.73
N GLU A 191 25.29 18.31 -1.22
CA GLU A 191 24.35 18.01 -0.14
C GLU A 191 23.37 16.91 -0.58
N ASN A 192 23.19 15.89 0.26
CA ASN A 192 22.36 14.71 -0.02
C ASN A 192 22.75 13.93 -1.29
N GLY A 193 23.95 14.15 -1.85
CA GLY A 193 24.39 13.50 -3.08
C GLY A 193 23.79 14.07 -4.36
N LEU A 194 23.13 15.23 -4.30
CA LEU A 194 22.33 15.79 -5.40
C LEU A 194 23.16 16.66 -6.33
N GLY A 195 23.63 16.07 -7.44
CA GLY A 195 24.26 16.80 -8.54
C GLY A 195 23.23 17.44 -9.48
N GLU A 196 23.62 17.59 -10.75
CA GLU A 196 22.77 18.19 -11.77
C GLU A 196 21.45 17.42 -11.97
N ILE A 197 20.35 18.14 -12.17
CA ILE A 197 19.08 17.54 -12.57
C ILE A 197 19.22 17.08 -14.02
N VAL A 198 18.96 15.80 -14.24
CA VAL A 198 19.03 15.16 -15.56
C VAL A 198 17.67 15.18 -16.22
N ASN A 199 16.63 14.83 -15.47
CA ASN A 199 15.24 14.92 -15.92
C ASN A 199 14.29 14.82 -14.72
N PHE A 200 13.01 15.02 -14.98
CA PHE A 200 11.90 14.76 -14.06
C PHE A 200 10.74 14.09 -14.80
N GLN A 201 9.78 13.55 -14.07
CA GLN A 201 8.55 12.98 -14.61
C GLN A 201 7.33 13.69 -14.03
N PRO A 202 6.15 13.59 -14.70
CA PRO A 202 4.89 14.07 -14.15
C PRO A 202 4.67 13.61 -12.71
N SER A 203 4.00 14.44 -11.92
CA SER A 203 3.87 14.18 -10.49
C SER A 203 3.14 12.87 -10.19
N VAL A 204 3.68 12.10 -9.25
CA VAL A 204 2.95 11.01 -8.61
C VAL A 204 1.98 11.58 -7.58
N THR A 205 0.86 10.90 -7.39
CA THR A 205 -0.10 11.24 -6.33
C THR A 205 0.35 10.69 -4.98
N GLU A 206 -0.40 11.00 -3.91
CA GLU A 206 -0.24 10.30 -2.63
C GLU A 206 -0.39 8.78 -2.84
N GLY A 207 0.42 7.98 -2.13
CA GLY A 207 0.34 6.52 -2.17
C GLY A 207 1.68 5.83 -2.45
N HIS A 208 1.59 4.55 -2.81
CA HIS A 208 2.74 3.70 -3.16
C HIS A 208 2.75 3.50 -4.67
N HIS A 209 3.85 3.89 -5.31
CA HIS A 209 4.04 3.73 -6.75
C HIS A 209 5.20 2.77 -7.01
N SER A 210 5.04 1.89 -7.99
CA SER A 210 6.07 0.93 -8.37
C SER A 210 6.41 1.06 -9.85
N ASN A 211 7.67 0.81 -10.19
CA ASN A 211 8.16 0.82 -11.57
C ASN A 211 7.90 2.15 -12.31
N VAL A 212 8.12 3.28 -11.62
CA VAL A 212 7.96 4.61 -12.23
C VAL A 212 9.11 4.86 -13.20
N ALA A 213 8.80 5.07 -14.47
CA ALA A 213 9.80 5.26 -15.52
C ALA A 213 10.17 6.75 -15.66
N ILE A 214 11.46 7.07 -15.63
CA ILE A 214 12.02 8.40 -15.90
C ILE A 214 12.83 8.35 -17.18
N GLY A 215 12.39 9.09 -18.20
CA GLY A 215 13.14 9.22 -19.45
C GLY A 215 14.47 9.96 -19.25
N LEU A 216 15.50 9.55 -19.97
CA LEU A 216 16.74 10.32 -20.10
C LEU A 216 16.63 11.21 -21.34
N GLU A 217 17.00 12.50 -21.22
CA GLU A 217 16.99 13.43 -22.36
C GLU A 217 17.95 13.00 -23.48
N ARG A 218 19.02 12.28 -23.12
CA ARG A 218 20.02 11.74 -24.05
C ARG A 218 20.37 10.32 -23.65
N PRO A 219 20.67 9.43 -24.62
CA PRO A 219 21.19 8.11 -24.32
C PRO A 219 22.51 8.17 -23.55
N LEU A 220 22.67 7.25 -22.60
CA LEU A 220 23.95 7.07 -21.93
C LEU A 220 24.98 6.50 -22.90
N THR A 221 26.18 7.09 -22.90
CA THR A 221 27.33 6.60 -23.69
C THR A 221 28.33 5.82 -22.84
N ALA A 222 28.21 5.91 -21.52
CA ALA A 222 28.98 5.17 -20.52
C ALA A 222 28.10 4.93 -19.29
N LYS A 223 28.54 4.09 -18.35
CA LYS A 223 27.86 3.97 -17.05
C LYS A 223 27.90 5.31 -16.31
N ASP A 224 26.86 5.61 -15.56
CA ASP A 224 26.76 6.82 -14.73
C ASP A 224 25.98 6.51 -13.44
N ASP A 225 26.20 7.30 -12.40
CA ASP A 225 25.57 7.11 -11.08
C ASP A 225 24.51 8.19 -10.84
N PHE A 226 23.36 7.79 -10.28
CA PHE A 226 22.20 8.65 -10.12
C PHE A 226 21.63 8.60 -8.71
N VAL A 227 20.87 9.64 -8.37
CA VAL A 227 20.00 9.70 -7.19
C VAL A 227 18.62 10.14 -7.66
N VAL A 228 17.56 9.53 -7.11
CA VAL A 228 16.18 9.94 -7.36
C VAL A 228 15.60 10.55 -6.09
N THR A 229 14.91 11.68 -6.25
CA THR A 229 14.28 12.41 -5.15
C THR A 229 12.85 12.78 -5.44
N LEU A 230 12.07 13.02 -4.39
CA LEU A 230 10.76 13.64 -4.50
C LEU A 230 10.80 15.12 -4.11
N TYR A 231 10.14 15.93 -4.92
CA TYR A 231 9.86 17.33 -4.61
C TYR A 231 8.35 17.52 -4.51
N ALA A 232 7.88 18.25 -3.49
CA ALA A 232 6.46 18.53 -3.32
C ALA A 232 5.95 19.32 -4.52
N ASN A 233 4.95 18.80 -5.22
CA ASN A 233 4.32 19.51 -6.33
C ASN A 233 3.33 20.53 -5.75
N VAL A 234 3.83 21.74 -5.52
CA VAL A 234 3.02 22.88 -5.08
C VAL A 234 2.50 23.59 -6.33
N VAL A 235 1.55 22.94 -7.02
CA VAL A 235 0.77 23.62 -8.05
C VAL A 235 0.01 24.77 -7.37
N GLU A 236 0.55 26.00 -7.41
CA GLU A 236 -0.30 27.17 -7.35
C GLU A 236 -1.25 27.07 -8.56
N LEU A 237 -2.56 27.02 -8.30
CA LEU A 237 -3.65 26.83 -9.26
C LEU A 237 -3.76 27.92 -10.36
N SER A 238 -2.66 28.58 -10.72
CA SER A 238 -2.61 29.63 -11.73
C SER A 238 -1.26 29.68 -12.43
N ARG A 239 -1.06 28.86 -13.47
CA ARG A 239 -0.54 29.27 -14.80
C ARG A 239 -0.16 28.06 -15.65
N GLU A 240 -0.17 28.29 -16.95
CA GLU A 240 -0.07 27.36 -18.08
C GLU A 240 1.19 26.49 -18.18
N GLU A 241 1.97 26.32 -17.12
CA GLU A 241 3.18 25.49 -17.14
C GLU A 241 3.21 24.55 -15.93
N ASP A 242 2.58 23.38 -16.08
CA ASP A 242 2.72 22.20 -15.21
C ASP A 242 4.15 21.63 -15.36
N ARG A 243 5.14 22.37 -14.84
CA ARG A 243 6.56 22.06 -14.96
C ARG A 243 7.24 22.19 -13.60
N PHE A 244 8.09 21.22 -13.28
CA PHE A 244 8.95 21.25 -12.11
C PHE A 244 9.83 22.50 -12.08
N ASP A 245 9.88 23.17 -10.93
CA ASP A 245 10.74 24.31 -10.64
C ASP A 245 11.43 24.12 -9.29
N GLN A 246 12.72 23.77 -9.32
CA GLN A 246 13.52 23.52 -8.12
C GLN A 246 13.56 24.72 -7.14
N ALA A 247 13.31 25.95 -7.61
CA ALA A 247 13.30 27.12 -6.72
C ALA A 247 12.00 27.24 -5.92
N ASN A 248 10.90 26.66 -6.41
CA ASN A 248 9.56 26.77 -5.83
C ASN A 248 9.05 25.45 -5.25
N ASP A 249 9.42 24.32 -5.86
CA ASP A 249 9.09 22.98 -5.37
C ASP A 249 10.08 22.58 -4.27
N ALA A 250 9.56 22.27 -3.09
CA ALA A 250 10.37 21.93 -1.93
C ALA A 250 10.78 20.45 -1.95
N LEU A 251 12.05 20.15 -1.70
CA LEU A 251 12.53 18.78 -1.51
C LEU A 251 11.78 18.12 -0.35
N ILE A 252 11.24 16.91 -0.55
CA ILE A 252 10.57 16.15 0.50
C ILE A 252 11.64 15.42 1.34
N PRO A 253 11.83 15.76 2.63
CA PRO A 253 12.85 15.12 3.46
C PRO A 253 12.62 13.62 3.58
N GLY A 254 13.70 12.84 3.46
CA GLY A 254 13.65 11.37 3.53
C GLY A 254 13.27 10.67 2.22
N ALA A 255 12.74 11.40 1.24
CA ALA A 255 12.40 10.87 -0.08
C ALA A 255 13.57 10.96 -1.06
N ILE A 256 14.73 10.42 -0.66
CA ILE A 256 15.97 10.42 -1.45
C ILE A 256 16.46 8.98 -1.54
N SER A 257 16.68 8.47 -2.76
CA SER A 257 17.21 7.12 -2.95
C SER A 257 18.68 7.04 -2.51
N ALA A 258 19.15 5.84 -2.20
CA ALA A 258 20.59 5.59 -2.24
C ALA A 258 21.12 5.85 -3.68
N PRO A 259 22.39 6.22 -3.85
CA PRO A 259 23.02 6.26 -5.16
C PRO A 259 22.97 4.90 -5.85
N PHE A 260 22.70 4.88 -7.15
CA PHE A 260 22.66 3.65 -7.94
C PHE A 260 23.28 3.86 -9.32
N THR A 261 23.92 2.81 -9.83
CA THR A 261 24.59 2.84 -11.13
C THR A 261 23.63 2.45 -12.24
N VAL A 262 23.68 3.18 -13.36
CA VAL A 262 22.95 2.86 -14.58
C VAL A 262 23.91 2.61 -15.72
N PHE A 263 23.75 1.46 -16.39
CA PHE A 263 24.54 1.08 -17.56
C PHE A 263 23.83 1.48 -18.87
N PRO A 264 24.58 1.88 -19.91
CA PRO A 264 24.00 2.14 -21.23
C PRO A 264 23.39 0.85 -21.81
N ALA A 265 22.34 1.02 -22.63
CA ALA A 265 21.79 -0.10 -23.40
C ALA A 265 22.87 -0.71 -24.33
N PRO A 266 22.87 -2.04 -24.54
CA PRO A 266 23.85 -2.73 -25.39
C PRO A 266 23.75 -2.34 -26.87
#